data_AF-A0A3N5YFF9-F1
#
_entry.id   AF-A0A3N5YFF9-F1
#
_cell.length_a   1.000
_cell.length_b   1.000
_cell.length_c   1.000
_cell.angle_alpha   90.00
_cell.angle_beta   90.00
_cell.angle_gamma   90.00
#
_symmetry.space_group_name_H-M   'P 1'
#
loop_
_entity.id
_entity.type
_entity.pdbx_description
1 polymer ?
#
loop_
_entity_poly.entity_id
_entity_poly.type
_entity_poly.pdbx_seq_one_letter_code
_entity_poly.pdbx_strand_id
1 'polypeptide(L)'
;MQEDDALGEYRYGISASRHRPAYEAWLDAHLDAFEILDVTEQTAIACADLRSALKRAGHPIPANDAWIAALALQHRLPVLSRDEHFDLVRGVRREAW
;
A
#
# COMPACT_ATOMS: atom_id res chain seq x y z
N MET A 1 -7.91 10.64 -9.71
CA MET A 1 -6.58 11.12 -9.28
C MET A 1 -6.45 10.67 -7.84
N GLN A 2 -6.17 9.38 -7.67
CA GLN A 2 -6.05 8.72 -6.37
C GLN A 2 -4.55 8.47 -6.26
N GLU A 3 -3.82 9.49 -5.77
CA GLU A 3 -2.38 9.39 -5.57
C GLU A 3 -2.08 8.25 -4.61
N ASP A 4 -1.07 7.47 -4.94
CA ASP A 4 -0.90 6.09 -4.51
C ASP A 4 -0.94 5.92 -3.00
N ASP A 5 -1.73 4.95 -2.56
CA ASP A 5 -2.28 4.85 -1.20
C ASP A 5 -1.21 4.92 -0.09
N ALA A 6 -0.04 4.30 -0.30
CA ALA A 6 1.06 4.31 0.65
C ALA A 6 1.79 5.67 0.71
N LEU A 7 2.04 6.31 -0.45
CA LEU A 7 2.65 7.64 -0.49
C LEU A 7 1.67 8.69 0.05
N GLY A 8 0.39 8.53 -0.25
CA GLY A 8 -0.71 9.34 0.28
C GLY A 8 -0.79 9.26 1.81
N GLU A 9 -0.79 8.07 2.40
CA GLU A 9 -0.76 7.89 3.86
C GLU A 9 0.49 8.50 4.50
N TYR A 10 1.66 8.31 3.88
CA TYR A 10 2.90 8.87 4.40
C TYR A 10 2.87 10.40 4.39
N ARG A 11 2.43 11.01 3.29
CA ARG A 11 2.23 12.47 3.20
C ARG A 11 1.17 12.96 4.20
N TYR A 12 0.09 12.21 4.39
CA TYR A 12 -0.93 12.53 5.40
C TYR A 12 -0.33 12.51 6.83
N GLY A 13 0.45 11.49 7.18
CA GLY A 13 1.15 11.40 8.46
C GLY A 13 2.16 12.54 8.67
N ILE A 14 2.89 12.92 7.63
CA ILE A 14 3.79 14.08 7.66
C ILE A 14 3.01 15.38 7.89
N SER A 15 1.85 15.56 7.25
CA SER A 15 1.06 16.79 7.36
C SER A 15 0.64 17.11 8.80
N ALA A 16 0.43 16.08 9.63
CA ALA A 16 0.06 16.19 11.04
C ALA A 16 1.27 16.24 12.00
N SER A 17 2.50 16.11 11.50
CA SER A 17 3.72 16.03 12.31
C SER A 17 4.25 17.40 12.73
N ARG A 18 4.73 17.51 13.98
CA ARG A 18 5.52 18.67 14.45
C ARG A 18 6.86 18.85 13.73
N HIS A 19 7.35 17.81 13.06
CA HIS A 19 8.60 17.81 12.28
C HIS A 19 8.33 17.89 10.76
N ARG A 20 7.13 18.32 10.36
CA ARG A 20 6.68 18.36 8.97
C ARG A 20 7.73 18.90 7.98
N PRO A 21 8.38 20.08 8.18
CA PRO A 21 9.33 20.60 7.19
C PRO A 21 10.53 19.67 6.95
N ALA A 22 10.99 18.98 7.99
CA ALA A 22 12.12 18.05 7.88
C ALA A 22 11.72 16.78 7.12
N TYR A 23 10.52 16.25 7.37
CA TYR A 23 10.05 15.03 6.69
C TYR A 23 9.61 15.29 5.25
N GLU A 24 8.99 16.44 4.95
CA GLU A 24 8.70 16.84 3.57
C GLU A 24 10.00 16.99 2.77
N ALA A 25 10.98 17.72 3.30
CA ALA A 25 12.28 17.89 2.63
C ALA A 25 13.02 16.55 2.45
N TRP A 26 12.95 15.65 3.43
CA TRP A 26 13.52 14.31 3.31
C TRP A 26 12.80 13.52 2.21
N LEU A 27 11.47 13.48 2.22
CA LEU A 27 10.69 12.73 1.23
C LEU A 27 10.96 13.24 -0.19
N ASP A 28 10.89 14.56 -0.40
CA ASP A 28 11.09 15.15 -1.73
C ASP A 28 12.53 14.93 -2.24
N ALA A 29 13.53 14.89 -1.35
CA ALA A 29 14.91 14.60 -1.73
C ALA A 29 15.19 13.12 -2.07
N HIS A 30 14.31 12.19 -1.68
CA HIS A 30 14.54 10.74 -1.84
C HIS A 30 13.52 10.06 -2.74
N LEU A 31 12.43 10.73 -3.15
CA LEU A 31 11.38 10.13 -3.98
C LEU A 31 11.91 9.56 -5.30
N ASP A 32 12.89 10.21 -5.92
CA ASP A 32 13.51 9.76 -7.17
C ASP A 32 14.25 8.43 -7.04
N ALA A 33 14.56 7.98 -5.82
CA ALA A 33 15.17 6.69 -5.56
C ALA A 33 14.16 5.53 -5.55
N PHE A 34 12.86 5.83 -5.58
CA PHE A 34 11.78 4.84 -5.52
C PHE A 34 10.99 4.81 -6.84
N GLU A 35 10.68 3.61 -7.30
CA GLU A 35 9.65 3.44 -8.33
C GLU A 35 8.28 3.55 -7.66
N ILE A 36 7.47 4.51 -8.11
CA ILE A 36 6.11 4.72 -7.63
C ILE A 36 5.17 4.00 -8.61
N LEU A 37 4.37 3.06 -8.08
CA LEU A 37 3.45 2.26 -8.88
C LEU A 37 2.06 2.89 -8.91
N ASP A 38 1.59 3.23 -10.10
CA ASP A 38 0.29 3.86 -10.30
C ASP A 38 -0.88 2.90 -10.02
N VAL A 39 -1.91 3.41 -9.36
CA VAL A 39 -3.22 2.75 -9.30
C VAL A 39 -3.98 2.93 -10.62
N THR A 40 -4.17 1.81 -11.33
CA THR A 40 -4.96 1.76 -12.57
C THR A 40 -6.37 1.20 -12.35
N GLU A 41 -7.22 1.24 -13.38
CA GLU A 41 -8.52 0.56 -13.35
C GLU A 41 -8.37 -0.96 -13.08
N GLN A 42 -7.34 -1.59 -13.67
CA GLN A 42 -7.04 -3.00 -13.41
C GLN A 42 -6.69 -3.24 -11.94
N THR A 43 -5.92 -2.34 -11.33
CA THR A 43 -5.59 -2.37 -9.90
C THR A 43 -6.85 -2.22 -9.05
N ALA A 44 -7.77 -1.33 -9.44
CA ALA A 44 -9.04 -1.11 -8.75
C ALA A 44 -9.95 -2.35 -8.76
N ILE A 45 -10.06 -3.01 -9.92
CA ILE A 45 -10.82 -4.26 -10.03
C ILE A 45 -10.20 -5.34 -9.13
N ALA A 46 -8.86 -5.52 -9.19
CA ALA A 46 -8.16 -6.50 -8.36
C ALA A 46 -8.34 -6.23 -6.85
N CYS A 47 -8.26 -4.96 -6.42
CA CYS A 47 -8.50 -4.58 -5.03
C CYS A 47 -9.95 -4.87 -4.60
N ALA A 48 -10.94 -4.52 -5.43
CA ALA A 48 -12.34 -4.78 -5.13
C ALA A 48 -12.64 -6.28 -4.97
N ASP A 49 -12.09 -7.10 -5.87
CA ASP A 49 -12.22 -8.56 -5.82
C ASP A 49 -11.55 -9.15 -4.57
N LEU A 50 -10.32 -8.71 -4.27
CA LEU A 50 -9.57 -9.12 -3.10
C LEU A 50 -10.34 -8.81 -1.80
N ARG A 51 -10.78 -7.56 -1.63
CA ARG A 51 -11.53 -7.12 -0.44
C ARG A 51 -12.83 -7.90 -0.28
N SER A 52 -13.51 -8.15 -1.38
CA SER A 52 -14.75 -8.93 -1.39
C SER A 52 -14.50 -10.39 -0.99
N ALA A 53 -13.43 -10.99 -1.50
CA ALA A 53 -13.05 -12.36 -1.15
C ALA A 53 -12.68 -12.49 0.33
N LEU A 54 -11.84 -11.59 0.85
CA LEU A 54 -11.43 -11.55 2.25
C LEU A 54 -12.60 -11.32 3.20
N LYS A 55 -13.49 -10.38 2.86
CA LYS A 55 -14.72 -10.14 3.63
C LYS A 55 -15.61 -11.38 3.68
N ARG A 56 -15.82 -12.08 2.56
CA ARG A 56 -16.59 -13.33 2.53
C ARG A 56 -15.92 -14.45 3.35
N ALA A 57 -14.60 -14.47 3.41
CA ALA A 57 -13.83 -15.41 4.21
C ALA A 57 -13.80 -15.07 5.71
N GLY A 58 -14.39 -13.95 6.14
CA GLY A 58 -14.39 -13.52 7.55
C GLY A 58 -13.10 -12.81 8.01
N HIS A 59 -12.23 -12.43 7.07
CA HIS A 59 -10.92 -11.82 7.35
C HIS A 59 -10.78 -10.48 6.61
N PRO A 60 -11.65 -9.48 6.84
CA PRO A 60 -11.48 -8.18 6.20
C PRO A 60 -10.17 -7.54 6.66
N ILE A 61 -9.40 -7.00 5.71
CA ILE A 61 -8.19 -6.21 5.98
C ILE A 61 -8.49 -4.71 5.79
N PRO A 62 -7.67 -3.82 6.37
CA PRO A 62 -7.73 -2.38 6.10
C PRO A 62 -7.77 -2.07 4.59
N ALA A 63 -8.41 -0.95 4.24
CA ALA A 63 -8.56 -0.57 2.83
C ALA A 63 -7.20 -0.43 2.13
N ASN A 64 -6.22 0.14 2.83
CA ASN A 64 -4.94 0.49 2.23
C ASN A 64 -4.02 -0.73 2.08
N ASP A 65 -4.06 -1.66 3.04
CA ASP A 65 -3.45 -2.98 2.89
C ASP A 65 -4.00 -3.72 1.67
N ALA A 66 -5.29 -3.57 1.37
CA ALA A 66 -5.86 -4.21 0.19
C ALA A 66 -5.37 -3.61 -1.13
N TRP A 67 -5.17 -2.29 -1.18
CA TRP A 67 -4.57 -1.64 -2.35
C TRP A 67 -3.11 -2.03 -2.55
N ILE A 68 -2.32 -2.01 -1.47
CA ILE A 68 -0.93 -2.46 -1.47
C ILE A 68 -0.84 -3.93 -1.92
N ALA A 69 -1.70 -4.80 -1.39
CA ALA A 69 -1.75 -6.20 -1.77
C ALA A 69 -2.14 -6.40 -3.25
N ALA A 70 -3.09 -5.63 -3.76
CA ALA A 70 -3.48 -5.68 -5.17
C ALA A 70 -2.34 -5.27 -6.10
N LEU A 71 -1.61 -4.19 -5.77
CA LEU A 71 -0.42 -3.77 -6.50
C LEU A 71 0.69 -4.84 -6.45
N ALA A 72 0.96 -5.39 -5.26
CA ALA A 72 1.96 -6.45 -5.09
C ALA A 72 1.64 -7.69 -5.94
N LEU A 73 0.37 -8.11 -5.99
CA LEU A 73 -0.08 -9.20 -6.86
C LEU A 73 0.08 -8.87 -8.35
N GLN A 74 -0.35 -7.68 -8.76
CA GLN A 74 -0.29 -7.22 -10.16
C GLN A 74 1.17 -7.17 -10.68
N HIS A 75 2.09 -6.66 -9.87
CA HIS A 75 3.50 -6.51 -10.23
C HIS A 75 4.37 -7.71 -9.84
N ARG A 76 3.80 -8.72 -9.17
CA ARG A 76 4.51 -9.92 -8.67
C ARG A 76 5.67 -9.58 -7.72
N LEU A 77 5.48 -8.55 -6.91
CA LEU A 77 6.46 -8.07 -5.93
C LEU A 77 6.11 -8.57 -4.52
N PRO A 78 7.11 -8.78 -3.64
CA PRO A 78 6.83 -8.98 -2.23
C PRO A 78 6.31 -7.70 -1.58
N VAL A 79 5.58 -7.84 -0.48
CA VAL A 79 5.26 -6.75 0.44
C VAL A 79 6.21 -6.82 1.61
N LEU A 80 7.02 -5.79 1.79
CA LEU A 80 7.91 -5.68 2.94
C LEU A 80 7.16 -4.96 4.07
N SER A 81 6.72 -5.73 5.08
CA SER A 81 5.84 -5.21 6.14
C SER A 81 5.91 -6.04 7.41
N ARG A 82 5.70 -5.36 8.54
CA ARG A 82 5.46 -5.99 9.85
C ARG A 82 4.00 -6.37 10.07
N ASP A 83 3.11 -5.90 9.21
CA ASP A 83 1.69 -6.20 9.31
C ASP A 83 1.40 -7.61 8.78
N GLU A 84 0.88 -8.47 9.64
CA GLU A 84 0.53 -9.86 9.33
C GLU A 84 -0.76 -9.97 8.50
N HIS A 85 -1.52 -8.88 8.29
CA HIS A 85 -2.71 -8.88 7.42
C HIS A 85 -2.40 -9.42 6.01
N PHE A 86 -1.21 -9.16 5.49
CA PHE A 86 -0.80 -9.64 4.15
C PHE A 86 -0.66 -11.16 4.08
N ASP A 87 -0.48 -11.86 5.21
CA ASP A 87 -0.39 -13.32 5.25
C ASP A 87 -1.75 -13.98 4.97
N LEU A 88 -2.86 -13.24 5.14
CA LEU A 88 -4.21 -13.67 4.79
C LEU A 88 -4.48 -13.54 3.28
N VAL A 89 -3.64 -12.82 2.54
CA VAL A 89 -3.81 -12.58 1.11
C VAL A 89 -3.12 -13.67 0.31
N ARG A 90 -3.90 -14.58 -0.27
CA ARG A 90 -3.37 -15.64 -1.14
C ARG A 90 -2.58 -15.06 -2.31
N GLY A 91 -1.32 -15.49 -2.44
CA GLY A 91 -0.43 -15.11 -3.54
C GLY A 91 0.45 -13.89 -3.26
N VAL A 92 0.18 -13.14 -2.19
CA VAL A 92 1.12 -12.14 -1.69
C VAL A 92 2.21 -12.84 -0.90
N ARG A 93 3.46 -12.45 -1.13
CA ARG A 93 4.60 -12.84 -0.30
C ARG A 93 4.94 -11.68 0.61
N ARG A 94 4.75 -11.84 1.91
CA ARG A 94 5.22 -10.86 2.89
C ARG A 94 6.65 -11.18 3.31
N GLU A 95 7.50 -10.17 3.31
CA GLU A 95 8.85 -10.22 3.88
C GLU A 95 8.83 -9.36 5.16
N ALA A 96 9.37 -9.87 6.27
CA ALA A 96 9.40 -9.18 7.56
C ALA A 96 10.80 -8.59 7.86
N TRP A 97 10.86 -7.50 8.65
CA TRP A 97 12.11 -6.89 9.16
C TRP A 97 12.01 -6.46 10.64
#